data_AF-T1BE37-F1
#
_entry.id   AF-T1BE37-F1
#
_cell.length_a   1.000
_cell.length_b   1.000
_cell.length_c   1.000
_cell.angle_alpha   90.00
_cell.angle_beta   90.00
_cell.angle_gamma   90.00
#
_symmetry.space_group_name_H-M   'P 1'
#
loop_
_entity.id
_entity.type
_entity.pdbx_description
1 polymer ?
#
loop_
_entity_poly.entity_id
_entity_poly.type
_entity_poly.pdbx_seq_one_letter_code
_entity_poly.pdbx_strand_id
1 'polypeptide(L)' 'PDYDASDWNAAMEKSVIWGEEIPIGKFFERTDLPTLHGAEPVLNAGPLVHQNNRIPADVAKTFIEELM' A
#
# COMPACT_ATOMS: atom_id res chain seq x y z
N PRO A 1 -9.85 -29.40 7.17
CA PRO A 1 -8.64 -28.81 7.78
C PRO A 1 -8.75 -27.29 7.69
N ASP A 2 -8.73 -26.60 8.84
CA ASP A 2 -8.76 -25.14 8.85
C ASP A 2 -7.37 -24.64 8.39
N TYR A 3 -7.32 -24.07 7.19
CA TYR A 3 -6.12 -23.49 6.61
C TYR A 3 -5.96 -22.06 7.13
N ASP A 4 -4.80 -21.75 7.73
CA ASP A 4 -4.47 -20.39 8.18
C ASP A 4 -3.79 -19.62 7.04
N ALA A 5 -4.54 -18.69 6.42
CA ALA A 5 -4.03 -17.84 5.34
C ALA A 5 -3.07 -16.73 5.82
N SER A 6 -2.80 -16.62 7.13
CA SER A 6 -1.79 -15.69 7.65
C SER A 6 -0.40 -16.32 7.80
N ASP A 7 -0.28 -17.66 7.66
CA ASP A 7 1.00 -18.36 7.68
C ASP A 7 1.70 -18.28 6.32
N TRP A 8 2.75 -17.47 6.25
CA TRP A 8 3.57 -17.30 5.07
C TRP A 8 4.23 -18.60 4.58
N ASN A 9 4.70 -19.46 5.49
CA ASN A 9 5.41 -20.69 5.10
C ASN A 9 4.43 -21.67 4.47
N ALA A 10 3.25 -21.86 5.07
CA ALA A 10 2.20 -22.72 4.52
C ALA A 10 1.70 -22.21 3.15
N ALA A 11 1.62 -20.89 2.95
CA ALA A 11 1.29 -20.29 1.66
C ALA A 11 2.35 -20.58 0.59
N MET A 12 3.63 -20.44 0.95
CA MET A 12 4.75 -20.70 0.05
C MET A 12 4.81 -22.18 -0.36
N GLU A 13 4.61 -23.10 0.59
CA GLU A 13 4.54 -24.54 0.32
C GLU A 13 3.44 -24.88 -0.70
N LYS A 14 2.27 -24.24 -0.60
CA LYS A 14 1.18 -24.41 -1.58
C LYS A 14 1.49 -23.75 -2.93
N SER A 15 2.22 -22.65 -2.96
CA SER A 15 2.53 -21.88 -4.18
C SER A 15 3.38 -22.63 -5.21
N VAL A 16 4.17 -23.62 -4.77
CA VAL A 16 5.09 -24.37 -5.63
C VAL A 16 4.50 -25.67 -6.17
N ILE A 17 3.29 -26.04 -5.76
CA ILE A 17 2.63 -27.28 -6.18
C ILE A 17 2.08 -27.10 -7.59
N TRP A 18 2.49 -27.97 -8.51
CA TRP A 18 2.02 -28.01 -9.89
C TRP A 18 2.05 -29.45 -10.41
N GLY A 19 1.03 -29.86 -11.16
CA GLY A 19 0.94 -31.21 -11.73
C GLY A 19 -0.45 -31.79 -11.58
N GLU A 20 -0.55 -33.00 -11.01
CA GLU A 20 -1.81 -33.72 -10.81
C GLU A 20 -2.78 -32.97 -9.89
N GLU A 21 -2.24 -32.21 -8.94
CA GLU A 21 -2.98 -31.29 -8.08
C GLU A 21 -2.49 -29.87 -8.34
N ILE A 22 -3.43 -28.95 -8.58
CA ILE A 22 -3.17 -27.51 -8.64
C ILE A 22 -4.02 -26.87 -7.55
N PRO A 23 -3.41 -26.43 -6.44
CA PRO A 23 -4.18 -25.82 -5.36
C PRO A 23 -4.79 -24.50 -5.82
N ILE A 24 -6.04 -24.22 -5.41
CA ILE A 24 -6.77 -22.98 -5.73
C ILE A 24 -7.30 -22.34 -4.45
N GLY A 25 -7.58 -21.04 -4.51
CA GLY A 25 -8.10 -20.26 -3.39
C GLY A 25 -7.09 -19.27 -2.82
N LYS A 26 -7.34 -18.80 -1.60
CA LYS A 26 -6.51 -17.81 -0.92
C LYS A 26 -5.36 -18.53 -0.20
N PHE A 27 -4.13 -18.32 -0.68
CA PHE A 27 -2.94 -18.90 -0.04
C PHE A 27 -2.41 -17.98 1.06
N PHE A 28 -2.37 -16.67 0.81
CA PHE A 28 -1.85 -15.71 1.77
C PHE A 28 -2.69 -14.44 1.80
N GLU A 29 -2.98 -13.95 3.00
CA GLU A 29 -3.55 -12.63 3.24
C GLU A 29 -2.99 -12.08 4.53
N ARG A 30 -2.56 -10.83 4.48
CA ARG A 30 -2.01 -10.10 5.61
C ARG A 30 -2.67 -8.72 5.69
N THR A 31 -3.26 -8.41 6.84
CA THR A 31 -4.06 -7.19 7.08
C THR A 31 -3.46 -6.24 8.11
N ASP A 32 -2.31 -6.59 8.68
CA ASP A 32 -1.61 -5.84 9.74
C ASP A 32 -0.64 -4.77 9.20
N LEU A 33 -0.41 -4.72 7.87
CA LEU A 33 0.41 -3.69 7.24
C LEU A 33 -0.44 -2.61 6.58
N PRO A 34 -0.03 -1.33 6.70
CA PRO A 34 -0.66 -0.26 5.94
C PRO A 34 -0.43 -0.47 4.45
N THR A 35 -1.43 -0.09 3.65
CA THR A 35 -1.23 0.08 2.21
C THR A 35 -0.28 1.27 1.97
N LEU A 36 0.30 1.36 0.77
CA LEU A 36 1.13 2.52 0.42
C LEU A 36 0.41 3.85 0.65
N HIS A 37 -0.89 3.92 0.31
CA HIS A 37 -1.72 5.09 0.58
C HIS A 37 -1.93 5.32 2.09
N GLY A 38 -2.19 4.27 2.87
CA GLY A 38 -2.38 4.36 4.31
C GLY A 38 -1.10 4.70 5.09
N ALA A 39 0.07 4.54 4.48
CA ALA A 39 1.35 4.93 5.06
C ALA A 39 1.62 6.44 4.98
N GLU A 40 0.87 7.18 4.15
CA GLU A 40 1.11 8.61 3.85
C GLU A 40 0.07 9.50 4.54
N PRO A 41 0.39 10.17 5.68
CA PRO A 41 -0.59 10.97 6.42
C PRO A 41 -1.20 12.11 5.60
N VAL A 42 -0.47 12.64 4.62
CA VAL A 42 -0.95 13.69 3.69
C VAL A 42 -2.16 13.23 2.87
N LEU A 43 -2.33 11.92 2.70
CA LEU A 43 -3.43 11.34 1.93
C LEU A 43 -4.64 10.96 2.80
N ASN A 44 -4.62 11.22 4.11
CA ASN A 44 -5.77 10.95 5.00
C ASN A 44 -7.03 11.73 4.60
N ALA A 45 -6.87 12.88 3.94
CA ALA A 45 -7.97 13.67 3.38
C ALA A 45 -8.45 13.18 1.99
N GLY A 46 -7.90 12.06 1.49
CA GLY A 46 -8.18 11.48 0.18
C GLY A 46 -7.11 11.79 -0.88
N PRO A 47 -7.34 11.43 -2.16
CA PRO A 47 -6.36 11.67 -3.22
C PRO A 47 -6.07 13.15 -3.46
N LEU A 48 -4.79 13.52 -3.64
CA LEU A 48 -4.35 14.92 -3.82
C LEU A 48 -5.05 15.66 -4.96
N VAL A 49 -5.41 14.96 -6.04
CA VAL A 49 -6.06 15.54 -7.23
C VAL A 49 -7.43 16.18 -6.91
N HIS A 50 -8.08 15.75 -5.83
CA HIS A 50 -9.37 16.28 -5.39
C HIS A 50 -9.24 17.35 -4.30
N GLN A 51 -8.04 17.55 -3.77
CA GLN A 51 -7.79 18.49 -2.70
C GLN A 51 -7.43 19.88 -3.25
N ASN A 52 -7.80 20.94 -2.53
CA ASN A 52 -7.45 22.32 -2.89
C ASN A 52 -6.05 22.70 -2.38
N ASN A 53 -5.02 21.96 -2.81
CA ASN A 53 -3.66 22.03 -2.25
C ASN A 53 -2.74 23.03 -2.97
N ARG A 54 -3.27 24.19 -3.35
CA ARG A 54 -2.45 25.22 -4.00
C ARG A 54 -1.50 25.85 -2.99
N ILE A 55 -0.24 26.04 -3.38
CA ILE A 55 0.72 26.79 -2.58
C ILE A 55 0.30 28.27 -2.58
N PRO A 56 0.16 28.92 -1.41
CA PRO A 56 -0.07 30.37 -1.34
C PRO A 56 1.03 31.17 -2.05
N ALA A 57 0.66 32.27 -2.71
CA ALA A 57 1.58 33.02 -3.55
C ALA A 57 2.75 33.66 -2.76
N ASP A 58 2.49 34.08 -1.54
CA ASP A 58 3.49 34.59 -0.60
C ASP A 58 4.48 33.49 -0.19
N VAL A 59 4.00 32.30 0.13
CA VAL A 59 4.84 31.14 0.46
C VAL A 59 5.72 30.75 -0.73
N ALA A 60 5.16 30.69 -1.94
CA ALA A 60 5.92 30.39 -3.15
C ALA A 60 7.02 31.43 -3.41
N LYS A 61 6.74 32.71 -3.14
CA LYS A 61 7.71 33.80 -3.30
C LYS A 61 8.89 33.67 -2.34
N THR A 62 8.63 33.36 -1.07
CA THR A 62 9.69 33.14 -0.07
C THR A 62 10.65 32.02 -0.48
N PHE A 63 10.12 30.88 -0.98
CA PHE A 63 10.97 29.79 -1.45
C PHE A 63 11.86 30.17 -2.65
N ILE A 64 11.37 31.02 -3.56
CA ILE A 64 12.17 31.50 -4.71
C ILE A 64 13.31 32.40 -4.22
N GLU A 65 13.03 33.29 -3.26
CA GLU A 65 14.02 34.20 -2.68
C GLU A 65 15.11 33.44 -1.91
N GLU A 66 14.79 32.32 -1.27
CA GLU A 66 15.78 31.46 -0.60
C GLU A 66 16.72 30.71 -1.56
N LEU A 67 16.29 30.47 -2.79
CA LEU A 67 17.03 29.70 -3.80
C LEU A 67 17.98 30.54 -4.68
N MET A 68 17.88 31.87 -4.65
CA MET A 68 18.71 32.81 -5.44
C MET A 68 19.75 33.53 -4.58
#